data_AF-A0A494W6S2-F1
#
_entry.id   AF-A0A494W6S2-F1
#
_cell.length_a   1.000
_cell.length_b   1.000
_cell.length_c   1.000
_cell.angle_alpha   90.00
_cell.angle_beta   90.00
_cell.angle_gamma   90.00
#
_symmetry.space_group_name_H-M   'P 1'
#
loop_
_entity.id
_entity.type
_entity.pdbx_description
1 polymer ?
#
loop_
_entity_poly.entity_id
_entity_poly.type
_entity_poly.pdbx_seq_one_letter_code
_entity_poly.pdbx_strand_id
1 'polypeptide(L)'
;MSGRWMLVPVMLMLATAGCRDTSDPVAETNSTPPKPVAVAEAAPETPPPPPEPVALPRPGPKVTVRAQPAPRNPLDLPPSPDDGAVEPFPREVTAFMVDRDGCDHFRGEQPHDAERRAYIDENVTELCTGTDARLAMLRRRYAADPAVIAALKGYEDRIEAPASY
;
A
#
# COMPACT_ATOMS: atom_id res chain seq x y z
N MET A 1 -54.11 -27.48 -19.60
CA MET A 1 -53.16 -27.37 -20.74
C MET A 1 -51.78 -27.22 -20.11
N SER A 2 -51.16 -28.30 -19.62
CA SER A 2 -50.39 -29.31 -20.37
C SER A 2 -49.10 -28.76 -21.00
N GLY A 3 -47.97 -29.15 -20.39
CA GLY A 3 -46.68 -29.37 -21.07
C GLY A 3 -45.56 -28.45 -20.59
N ARG A 4 -44.34 -28.92 -20.31
CA ARG A 4 -43.74 -30.26 -20.36
C ARG A 4 -42.54 -30.24 -19.40
N TRP A 5 -42.47 -31.24 -18.52
CA TRP A 5 -41.20 -31.69 -17.94
C TRP A 5 -40.27 -32.15 -19.07
N MET A 6 -38.99 -31.80 -18.99
CA MET A 6 -37.94 -32.67 -19.49
C MET A 6 -36.82 -32.77 -18.47
N LEU A 7 -36.60 -34.02 -18.05
CA LEU A 7 -35.47 -34.50 -17.30
C LEU A 7 -34.19 -34.44 -18.17
N VAL A 8 -33.14 -33.84 -17.59
CA VAL A 8 -31.75 -34.32 -17.40
C VAL A 8 -31.09 -35.17 -18.52
N PRO A 9 -29.80 -34.92 -18.82
CA PRO A 9 -28.84 -35.88 -18.27
C PRO A 9 -27.64 -35.22 -17.57
N VAL A 10 -27.40 -35.75 -16.37
CA VAL A 10 -26.16 -35.75 -15.62
C VAL A 10 -25.14 -36.48 -16.47
N MET A 11 -24.07 -35.79 -16.88
CA MET A 11 -22.88 -36.43 -17.42
C MET A 11 -21.79 -36.37 -16.35
N LEU A 12 -21.82 -37.39 -15.51
CA LEU A 12 -20.76 -37.81 -14.62
C LEU A 12 -19.62 -38.38 -15.47
N MET A 13 -18.47 -37.73 -15.51
CA MET A 13 -17.22 -38.33 -15.99
C MET A 13 -16.18 -38.28 -14.87
N LEU A 14 -15.92 -39.45 -14.30
CA LEU A 14 -14.86 -39.73 -13.35
C LEU A 14 -13.51 -39.88 -14.07
N ALA A 15 -12.50 -39.24 -13.48
CA ALA A 15 -11.09 -39.63 -13.35
C ALA A 15 -10.23 -39.93 -14.60
N THR A 16 -9.19 -39.10 -14.78
CA THR A 16 -7.82 -39.62 -14.99
C THR A 16 -6.84 -38.85 -14.10
N ALA A 17 -5.99 -39.60 -13.42
CA ALA A 17 -4.85 -39.11 -12.69
C ALA A 17 -3.82 -38.49 -13.65
N GLY A 18 -3.20 -37.38 -13.24
CA GLY A 18 -2.13 -36.75 -14.01
C GLY A 18 -1.46 -35.64 -13.23
N CYS A 19 -0.64 -36.00 -12.22
CA CYS A 19 0.44 -35.11 -11.81
C CYS A 19 1.45 -35.05 -12.97
N ARG A 20 1.63 -33.89 -13.58
CA ARG A 20 2.86 -33.62 -14.35
C ARG A 20 3.25 -32.16 -14.22
N ASP A 21 4.03 -31.92 -13.17
CA ASP A 21 4.94 -30.78 -13.02
C ASP A 21 5.85 -30.74 -14.26
N THR A 22 5.74 -29.69 -15.06
CA THR A 22 6.66 -29.44 -16.19
C THR A 22 7.62 -28.35 -15.72
N SER A 23 8.62 -28.79 -14.97
CA SER A 23 9.85 -28.03 -14.75
C SER A 23 10.84 -28.45 -15.83
N ASP A 24 11.18 -27.53 -16.74
CA ASP A 24 12.22 -27.74 -17.76
C ASP A 24 13.61 -27.79 -17.10
N PRO A 25 14.46 -28.81 -17.37
CA PRO A 25 15.86 -28.76 -16.99
C PRO A 25 16.67 -28.05 -18.07
N VAL A 26 16.90 -26.74 -17.92
CA VAL A 26 18.02 -26.07 -18.62
C VAL A 26 19.31 -26.34 -17.86
N ALA A 27 19.87 -27.52 -18.08
CA ALA A 27 21.30 -27.73 -17.96
C ALA A 27 21.94 -27.25 -19.27
N GLU A 28 22.26 -25.97 -19.35
CA GLU A 28 23.14 -25.45 -20.41
C GLU A 28 24.46 -25.01 -19.78
N THR A 29 25.42 -25.92 -19.83
CA THR A 29 26.83 -25.70 -19.50
C THR A 29 27.45 -24.87 -20.62
N ASN A 30 27.46 -23.54 -20.49
CA ASN A 30 28.30 -22.66 -21.31
C ASN A 30 29.47 -22.13 -20.47
N SER A 31 30.43 -23.00 -20.18
CA SER A 31 31.78 -22.59 -19.81
C SER A 31 32.55 -22.21 -21.07
N THR A 32 32.33 -20.99 -21.55
CA THR A 32 33.19 -20.37 -22.57
C THR A 32 34.41 -19.78 -21.87
N PRO A 33 35.65 -20.15 -22.25
CA PRO A 33 36.85 -19.58 -21.64
C PRO A 33 36.99 -18.09 -21.98
N PRO A 34 37.33 -17.22 -21.02
CA PRO A 34 37.64 -15.83 -21.33
C PRO A 34 38.93 -15.77 -22.18
N LYS A 35 38.88 -14.96 -23.24
CA LYS A 35 40.03 -14.61 -24.10
C LYS A 35 41.21 -14.10 -23.26
N PRO A 36 42.47 -14.36 -23.66
CA PRO A 36 43.62 -13.84 -22.92
C PRO A 36 43.64 -12.31 -23.09
N VAL A 37 43.38 -11.62 -21.99
CA VAL A 37 43.67 -10.19 -21.85
C VAL A 37 45.18 -10.05 -21.74
N ALA A 38 45.74 -9.15 -22.55
CA ALA A 38 47.17 -8.85 -22.55
C ALA A 38 47.64 -8.51 -21.13
N VAL A 39 48.73 -9.16 -20.70
CA VAL A 39 49.46 -8.78 -19.48
C VAL A 39 50.10 -7.43 -19.76
N ALA A 40 49.49 -6.37 -19.23
CA ALA A 40 50.14 -5.07 -19.14
C ALA A 40 51.28 -5.20 -18.12
N GLU A 41 52.50 -4.99 -18.61
CA GLU A 41 53.71 -4.87 -17.83
C GLU A 41 53.53 -3.74 -16.79
N ALA A 42 53.72 -4.08 -15.51
CA ALA A 42 53.54 -3.14 -14.41
C ALA A 42 54.57 -2.02 -14.50
N ALA A 43 54.10 -0.79 -14.71
CA ALA A 43 54.90 0.40 -14.50
C ALA A 43 55.31 0.50 -13.02
N PRO A 44 56.51 1.02 -12.68
CA PRO A 44 56.92 1.18 -11.30
C PRO A 44 56.04 2.24 -10.63
N GLU A 45 55.27 1.84 -9.62
CA GLU A 45 54.47 2.77 -8.83
C GLU A 45 55.40 3.67 -7.99
N THR A 46 55.35 4.98 -8.25
CA THR A 46 55.90 5.98 -7.32
C THR A 46 55.14 5.92 -6.00
N PRO A 47 55.81 5.93 -4.83
CA PRO A 47 55.12 5.91 -3.55
C PRO A 47 54.27 7.18 -3.38
N PRO A 48 53.07 7.07 -2.76
CA PRO A 48 52.18 8.20 -2.58
C PRO A 48 52.82 9.26 -1.65
N PRO A 49 52.49 10.55 -1.84
CA PRO A 49 52.93 11.60 -0.93
C PRO A 49 52.30 11.40 0.46
N PRO A 50 52.97 11.86 1.54
CA PRO A 50 52.42 11.77 2.89
C PRO A 50 51.10 12.55 2.99
N PRO A 51 50.13 12.06 3.80
CA PRO A 51 48.84 12.74 3.93
C PRO A 51 49.02 14.11 4.57
N GLU A 52 48.49 15.14 3.92
CA GLU A 52 48.36 16.47 4.53
C GLU A 52 47.46 16.39 5.78
N PRO A 53 47.74 17.20 6.83
CA PRO A 53 46.93 17.17 8.04
C PRO A 53 45.51 17.67 7.75
N VAL A 54 44.55 16.75 7.78
CA VAL A 54 43.13 17.04 7.64
C VAL A 54 42.70 17.92 8.81
N ALA A 55 42.29 19.16 8.52
CA ALA A 55 41.73 20.06 9.52
C ALA A 55 40.47 19.42 10.14
N LEU A 56 40.43 19.37 11.48
CA LEU A 56 39.32 18.78 12.21
C LEU A 56 38.00 19.49 11.87
N PRO A 57 36.88 18.75 11.75
CA PRO A 57 35.57 19.34 11.52
C PRO A 57 35.22 20.28 12.68
N ARG A 58 34.77 21.49 12.34
CA ARG A 58 34.31 22.46 13.34
C ARG A 58 33.07 21.90 14.05
N PRO A 59 33.00 21.95 15.39
CA PRO A 59 31.83 21.47 16.11
C PRO A 59 30.60 22.30 15.74
N GLY A 60 29.51 21.61 15.38
CA GLY A 60 28.22 22.26 15.12
C GLY A 60 27.63 22.91 16.38
N PRO A 61 26.66 23.83 16.22
CA PRO A 61 25.99 24.46 17.36
C PRO A 61 25.31 23.41 18.22
N LYS A 62 25.61 23.43 19.53
CA LYS A 62 24.93 22.56 20.51
C LYS A 62 23.57 23.16 20.83
N VAL A 63 22.51 22.60 20.26
CA VAL A 63 21.13 22.94 20.63
C VAL A 63 20.83 22.29 21.98
N THR A 64 20.85 23.08 23.05
CA THR A 64 20.44 22.62 24.39
C THR A 64 18.96 22.95 24.59
N VAL A 65 18.09 21.95 24.46
CA VAL A 65 16.67 22.09 24.85
C VAL A 65 16.58 21.91 26.36
N ARG A 66 16.14 22.94 27.07
CA ARG A 66 15.79 22.83 28.50
C ARG A 66 14.48 22.05 28.60
N ALA A 67 14.50 20.89 29.25
CA ALA A 67 13.28 20.15 29.54
C ALA A 67 12.39 21.00 30.45
N GLN A 68 11.24 21.45 29.93
CA GLN A 68 10.19 22.07 30.74
C GLN A 68 9.23 20.97 31.22
N PRO A 69 8.69 21.06 32.44
CA PRO A 69 7.66 20.14 32.90
C PRO A 69 6.45 20.20 31.96
N ALA A 70 5.89 19.04 31.60
CA ALA A 70 4.67 19.00 30.79
C ALA A 70 3.54 19.74 31.52
N PRO A 71 2.75 20.58 30.82
CA PRO A 71 1.56 21.20 31.39
C PRO A 71 0.60 20.12 31.89
N ARG A 72 0.02 20.33 33.07
CA ARG A 72 -0.89 19.34 33.70
C ARG A 72 -2.33 19.43 33.17
N ASN A 73 -2.67 20.52 32.50
CA ASN A 73 -3.97 20.76 31.91
C ASN A 73 -3.82 20.91 30.39
N PRO A 74 -4.61 20.19 29.57
CA PRO A 74 -4.53 20.31 28.11
C PRO A 74 -4.78 21.73 27.57
N LEU A 75 -5.52 22.57 28.32
CA LEU A 75 -5.78 23.97 27.95
C LEU A 75 -4.60 24.91 28.20
N ASP A 76 -3.57 24.47 28.95
CA ASP A 76 -2.35 25.24 29.19
C ASP A 76 -1.28 25.00 28.12
N LEU A 77 -1.56 24.12 27.13
CA LEU A 77 -0.71 24.01 25.96
C LEU A 77 -0.87 25.28 25.11
N PRO A 78 0.22 25.90 24.65
CA PRO A 78 0.10 26.91 23.60
C PRO A 78 -0.63 26.27 22.41
N PRO A 79 -1.51 27.02 21.71
CA PRO A 79 -2.18 26.48 20.54
C PRO A 79 -1.12 25.98 19.57
N SER A 80 -1.32 24.75 19.08
CA SER A 80 -0.50 24.23 18.02
C SER A 80 -0.69 25.13 16.80
N PRO A 81 0.35 25.36 15.98
CA PRO A 81 0.23 26.18 14.79
C PRO A 81 -0.86 25.69 13.82
N ASP A 82 -1.30 24.44 13.99
CA ASP A 82 -2.30 23.76 13.18
C ASP A 82 -3.73 23.89 13.73
N ASP A 83 -3.95 24.48 14.92
CA ASP A 83 -5.28 24.60 15.55
C ASP A 83 -6.25 25.55 14.79
N GLY A 84 -5.75 26.22 13.74
CA GLY A 84 -6.53 26.99 12.77
C GLY A 84 -6.17 26.66 11.33
N ALA A 85 -5.53 25.51 11.08
CA ALA A 85 -5.17 25.09 9.74
C ALA A 85 -6.45 24.93 8.89
N VAL A 86 -6.42 25.49 7.69
CA VAL A 86 -7.43 25.20 6.67
C VAL A 86 -7.30 23.72 6.35
N GLU A 87 -8.32 22.94 6.68
CA GLU A 87 -8.40 21.54 6.26
C GLU A 87 -8.15 21.47 4.75
N PRO A 88 -7.20 20.64 4.28
CA PRO A 88 -6.79 20.63 2.87
C PRO A 88 -7.94 20.25 1.93
N PHE A 89 -8.97 19.58 2.47
CA PHE A 89 -10.18 19.23 1.76
C PHE A 89 -11.44 19.56 2.57
N PRO A 90 -12.60 19.67 1.90
CA PRO A 90 -13.89 19.74 2.57
C PRO A 90 -14.09 18.56 3.53
N ARG A 91 -14.75 18.81 4.66
CA ARG A 91 -14.92 17.83 5.74
C ARG A 91 -15.51 16.50 5.25
N GLU A 92 -16.46 16.54 4.33
CA GLU A 92 -17.09 15.33 3.78
C GLU A 92 -16.15 14.48 2.93
N VAL A 93 -15.18 15.11 2.27
CA VAL A 93 -14.13 14.45 1.48
C VAL A 93 -13.15 13.81 2.44
N THR A 94 -12.65 14.56 3.43
CA THR A 94 -11.75 14.03 4.46
C THR A 94 -12.38 12.86 5.21
N ALA A 95 -13.63 13.00 5.65
CA ALA A 95 -14.34 11.92 6.32
C ALA A 95 -14.52 10.69 5.41
N PHE A 96 -14.77 10.90 4.10
CA PHE A 96 -14.89 9.77 3.17
C PHE A 96 -13.56 9.04 3.02
N MET A 97 -12.45 9.78 2.89
CA MET A 97 -11.12 9.19 2.77
C MET A 97 -10.80 8.35 4.02
N VAL A 98 -11.07 8.88 5.22
CA VAL A 98 -10.86 8.15 6.48
C VAL A 98 -11.67 6.85 6.53
N ASP A 99 -12.98 6.92 6.27
CA ASP A 99 -13.85 5.73 6.32
C ASP A 99 -13.43 4.70 5.27
N ARG A 100 -13.16 5.16 4.04
CA ARG A 100 -12.82 4.31 2.90
C ARG A 100 -11.44 3.67 3.05
N ASP A 101 -10.45 4.40 3.53
CA ASP A 101 -9.10 3.89 3.84
C ASP A 101 -9.18 2.80 4.92
N GLY A 102 -10.02 2.98 5.94
CA GLY A 102 -10.28 1.94 6.94
C GLY A 102 -10.91 0.69 6.34
N CYS A 103 -11.94 0.86 5.50
CA CYS A 103 -12.51 -0.25 4.74
C CYS A 103 -11.48 -0.96 3.84
N ASP A 104 -10.59 -0.19 3.18
CA ASP A 104 -9.50 -0.69 2.33
C ASP A 104 -8.48 -1.51 3.12
N HIS A 105 -8.16 -1.04 4.32
CA HIS A 105 -7.33 -1.76 5.26
C HIS A 105 -7.93 -3.12 5.61
N PHE A 106 -9.17 -3.16 6.12
CA PHE A 106 -9.79 -4.40 6.59
C PHE A 106 -10.06 -5.42 5.48
N ARG A 107 -10.50 -4.98 4.29
CA ARG A 107 -10.74 -5.91 3.18
C ARG A 107 -9.47 -6.56 2.64
N GLY A 108 -8.30 -5.95 2.90
CA GLY A 108 -6.99 -6.50 2.54
C GLY A 108 -6.42 -7.44 3.59
N GLU A 109 -7.04 -7.57 4.77
CA GLU A 109 -6.57 -8.43 5.83
C GLU A 109 -6.99 -9.90 5.64
N GLN A 110 -6.10 -10.81 6.03
CA GLN A 110 -6.40 -12.25 6.07
C GLN A 110 -6.69 -12.70 7.50
N PRO A 111 -7.82 -13.36 7.78
CA PRO A 111 -8.12 -13.86 9.11
C PRO A 111 -7.27 -15.09 9.44
N HIS A 112 -6.58 -15.06 10.58
CA HIS A 112 -5.82 -16.21 11.10
C HIS A 112 -6.64 -17.13 12.02
N ASP A 113 -7.76 -16.63 12.54
CA ASP A 113 -8.73 -17.40 13.33
C ASP A 113 -10.15 -16.86 13.12
N ALA A 114 -11.13 -17.49 13.79
CA ALA A 114 -12.53 -17.17 13.65
C ALA A 114 -12.92 -15.82 14.30
N GLU A 115 -12.26 -15.43 15.39
CA GLU A 115 -12.51 -14.15 16.06
C GLU A 115 -12.04 -13.00 15.18
N ARG A 116 -10.82 -13.11 14.64
CA ARG A 116 -10.29 -12.12 13.69
C ARG A 116 -11.14 -12.04 12.42
N ARG A 117 -11.66 -13.16 11.92
CA ARG A 117 -12.60 -13.14 10.79
C ARG A 117 -13.84 -12.32 11.11
N ALA A 118 -14.49 -12.59 12.24
CA ALA A 118 -15.69 -11.87 12.64
C ALA A 118 -15.43 -10.36 12.79
N TYR A 119 -14.28 -9.99 13.37
CA TYR A 119 -13.88 -8.59 13.51
C TYR A 119 -13.64 -7.90 12.16
N ILE A 120 -12.94 -8.56 11.22
CA ILE A 120 -12.74 -8.04 9.87
C ILE A 120 -14.09 -7.85 9.17
N ASP A 121 -14.96 -8.87 9.22
CA ASP A 121 -16.28 -8.83 8.56
C ASP A 121 -17.17 -7.71 9.11
N GLU A 122 -17.15 -7.47 10.43
CA GLU A 122 -17.87 -6.37 11.08
C GLU A 122 -17.36 -5.01 10.59
N ASN A 123 -16.04 -4.78 10.61
CA ASN A 123 -15.46 -3.51 10.18
C ASN A 123 -15.62 -3.27 8.68
N VAL A 124 -15.52 -4.31 7.85
CA VAL A 124 -15.83 -4.22 6.42
C VAL A 124 -17.30 -3.82 6.24
N THR A 125 -18.22 -4.42 6.98
CA THR A 125 -19.65 -4.06 6.88
C THR A 125 -19.90 -2.61 7.30
N GLU A 126 -19.30 -2.17 8.41
CA GLU A 126 -19.47 -0.81 8.94
C GLU A 126 -18.86 0.25 8.01
N LEU A 127 -17.62 0.03 7.56
CA LEU A 127 -16.84 1.06 6.86
C LEU A 127 -17.06 1.05 5.35
N CYS A 128 -17.39 -0.10 4.75
CA CYS A 128 -17.52 -0.20 3.29
C CYS A 128 -18.91 0.12 2.76
N THR A 129 -19.97 -0.10 3.56
CA THR A 129 -21.34 0.03 3.09
C THR A 129 -21.70 1.47 2.70
N GLY A 130 -22.22 1.66 1.49
CA GLY A 130 -22.60 2.95 0.92
C GLY A 130 -21.45 3.83 0.44
N THR A 131 -20.19 3.39 0.57
CA THR A 131 -19.01 4.15 0.14
C THR A 131 -18.92 4.29 -1.39
N ASP A 132 -19.41 3.34 -2.18
CA ASP A 132 -19.43 3.42 -3.64
C ASP A 132 -20.37 4.54 -4.11
N ALA A 133 -21.56 4.62 -3.51
CA ALA A 133 -22.52 5.69 -3.77
C ALA A 133 -21.97 7.06 -3.31
N ARG A 134 -21.30 7.09 -2.14
CA ARG A 134 -20.69 8.31 -1.59
C ARG A 134 -19.54 8.81 -2.46
N LEU A 135 -18.67 7.93 -2.95
CA LEU A 135 -17.58 8.27 -3.88
C LEU A 135 -18.15 8.89 -5.16
N ALA A 136 -19.15 8.24 -5.76
CA ALA A 136 -19.80 8.74 -6.96
C ALA A 136 -20.45 10.12 -6.72
N MET A 137 -21.08 10.32 -5.57
CA MET A 137 -21.64 11.62 -5.18
C MET A 137 -20.55 12.68 -5.01
N LEU A 138 -19.46 12.39 -4.29
CA LEU A 138 -18.38 13.34 -4.05
C LEU A 138 -17.70 13.77 -5.35
N ARG A 139 -17.38 12.83 -6.24
CA ARG A 139 -16.80 13.15 -7.55
C ARG A 139 -17.72 14.01 -8.41
N ARG A 140 -19.04 13.83 -8.34
CA ARG A 140 -19.99 14.72 -9.02
C ARG A 140 -20.04 16.10 -8.38
N ARG A 141 -20.11 16.18 -7.04
CA ARG A 141 -20.20 17.43 -6.30
C ARG A 141 -18.97 18.32 -6.52
N TYR A 142 -17.78 17.72 -6.53
CA TYR A 142 -16.50 18.42 -6.63
C TYR A 142 -15.88 18.33 -8.02
N ALA A 143 -16.67 18.08 -9.07
CA ALA A 143 -16.15 17.91 -10.43
C ALA A 143 -15.33 19.11 -10.97
N ALA A 144 -15.57 20.31 -10.44
CA ALA A 144 -14.83 21.52 -10.80
C ALA A 144 -13.59 21.78 -9.93
N ASP A 145 -13.35 20.97 -8.90
CA ASP A 145 -12.19 21.08 -8.00
C ASP A 145 -11.15 20.00 -8.37
N PRO A 146 -10.07 20.36 -9.09
CA PRO A 146 -9.08 19.38 -9.52
C PRO A 146 -8.31 18.77 -8.35
N ALA A 147 -8.18 19.46 -7.21
CA ALA A 147 -7.47 18.92 -6.05
C ALA A 147 -8.27 17.80 -5.39
N VAL A 148 -9.59 18.00 -5.21
CA VAL A 148 -10.48 16.96 -4.67
C VAL A 148 -10.58 15.78 -5.63
N ILE A 149 -10.72 16.02 -6.94
CA ILE A 149 -10.79 14.93 -7.92
C ILE A 149 -9.49 14.13 -7.96
N ALA A 150 -8.33 14.79 -7.85
CA ALA A 150 -7.05 14.10 -7.75
C ALA A 150 -6.98 13.20 -6.50
N ALA A 151 -7.42 13.71 -5.34
CA ALA A 151 -7.46 12.94 -4.10
C ALA A 151 -8.40 11.73 -4.18
N LEU A 152 -9.58 11.89 -4.80
CA LEU A 152 -10.57 10.83 -4.91
C LEU A 152 -10.29 9.82 -6.04
N LYS A 153 -9.30 10.07 -6.91
CA LYS A 153 -9.04 9.25 -8.10
C LYS A 153 -8.61 7.82 -7.77
N GLY A 154 -7.91 7.64 -6.65
CA GLY A 154 -7.35 6.35 -6.26
C GLY A 154 -8.38 5.30 -5.83
N TYR A 155 -9.55 5.74 -5.36
CA TYR A 155 -10.58 4.83 -4.86
C TYR A 155 -11.35 4.13 -5.98
N GLU A 156 -11.58 2.83 -5.80
CA GLU A 156 -12.35 2.00 -6.72
C GLU A 156 -13.84 2.35 -6.71
N ASP A 157 -14.45 2.32 -7.89
CA ASP A 157 -15.87 2.68 -8.06
C ASP A 157 -16.84 1.67 -7.45
N ARG A 158 -16.41 0.41 -7.31
CA ARG A 158 -17.25 -0.70 -6.86
C ARG A 158 -16.46 -1.67 -6.00
N ILE A 159 -16.72 -1.67 -4.70
CA ILE A 159 -16.21 -2.67 -3.76
C ILE A 159 -17.34 -3.37 -3.01
N GLU A 160 -18.52 -2.78 -2.99
CA GLU A 160 -19.67 -3.33 -2.30
C GLU A 160 -20.25 -4.48 -3.13
N ALA A 161 -20.68 -5.54 -2.45
CA ALA A 161 -21.41 -6.62 -3.10
C ALA A 161 -22.71 -6.08 -3.70
N PRO A 162 -23.14 -6.54 -4.88
CA PRO A 162 -24.43 -6.15 -5.43
C PRO A 162 -25.52 -6.54 -4.43
N ALA A 163 -26.42 -5.60 -4.12
CA ALA A 163 -27.55 -5.86 -3.24
C ALA A 163 -28.33 -7.07 -3.78
N SER A 164 -28.32 -8.18 -3.02
CA SER A 164 -29.14 -9.34 -3.33
C SER A 164 -30.55 -9.03 -2.82
N TYR A 165 -31.49 -8.80 -3.74
CA TYR A 165 -32.91 -8.61 -3.44
C TYR A 165 -33.67 -9.93 -3.60
#